data_AF-A0A3N7CIQ1-F1
#
_entry.id   AF-A0A3N7CIQ1-F1
#
_cell.length_a   1.000
_cell.length_b   1.000
_cell.length_c   1.000
_cell.angle_alpha   90.00
_cell.angle_beta   90.00
_cell.angle_gamma   90.00
#
_symmetry.space_group_name_H-M   'P 1'
#
loop_
_entity.id
_entity.type
_entity.pdbx_description
1 polymer ?
#
loop_
_entity_poly.entity_id
_entity_poly.type
_entity_poly.pdbx_seq_one_letter_code
_entity_poly.pdbx_strand_id
1 'polypeptide(L)'
;MVAVVASGCTSVRQYEGPERAASEVSVLRLQRGSGAVINEIDGRFRGIGALDRHEFLPGRHTLAVQFMSAATGFLRFSSVPVRLAFDAKAGRDYVLITRTTPGQTAWTAWIVDVLTDEIVAEPEH
;
A
#
# COMPACT_ATOMS: atom_id res chain seq x y z
N MET A 1 -23.45 21.02 22.28
CA MET A 1 -23.63 19.66 21.71
C MET A 1 -22.75 19.59 20.48
N VAL A 2 -21.53 19.05 20.60
CA VAL A 2 -20.58 18.98 19.48
C VAL A 2 -20.69 17.58 18.87
N ALA A 3 -21.29 17.50 17.69
CA ALA A 3 -21.36 16.27 16.90
C ALA A 3 -20.01 16.09 16.17
N VAL A 4 -19.14 15.26 16.73
CA VAL A 4 -17.93 14.80 16.05
C VAL A 4 -18.38 13.71 15.07
N VAL A 5 -18.51 14.09 13.80
CA VAL A 5 -18.72 13.14 12.70
C VAL A 5 -17.40 12.42 12.49
N ALA A 6 -17.22 11.27 13.15
CA ALA A 6 -16.12 10.36 12.88
C ALA A 6 -16.38 9.69 11.52
N SER A 7 -15.94 10.35 10.45
CA SER A 7 -15.76 9.69 9.16
C SER A 7 -14.69 8.61 9.35
N GLY A 8 -15.13 7.36 9.49
CA GLY A 8 -14.25 6.20 9.65
C GLY A 8 -13.39 6.01 8.41
N CYS A 9 -12.20 6.59 8.39
CA CYS A 9 -11.11 6.09 7.59
C CYS A 9 -10.68 4.76 8.20
N THR A 10 -11.10 3.65 7.61
CA THR A 10 -10.64 2.32 8.01
C THR A 10 -9.14 2.23 7.78
N SER A 11 -8.35 2.46 8.82
CA SER A 11 -6.89 2.28 8.82
C SER A 11 -6.55 0.98 9.54
N VAL A 12 -5.70 0.15 8.93
CA VAL A 12 -5.17 -1.04 9.59
C VAL A 12 -3.71 -0.81 9.94
N ARG A 13 -3.43 -0.82 11.23
CA ARG A 13 -2.08 -0.73 11.80
C ARG A 13 -1.33 -2.01 11.42
N GLN A 14 -0.12 -1.88 10.87
CA GLN A 14 0.69 -3.05 10.49
C GLN A 14 1.76 -3.40 11.53
N TYR A 15 1.79 -2.71 12.67
CA TYR A 15 2.74 -2.93 13.75
C TYR A 15 2.07 -3.47 15.01
N GLU A 16 2.81 -4.27 15.78
CA GLU A 16 2.40 -4.77 17.10
C GLU A 16 2.69 -3.71 18.19
N GLY A 17 1.85 -3.67 19.23
CA GLY A 17 2.04 -2.79 20.39
C GLY A 17 1.04 -1.62 20.50
N PRO A 18 1.29 -0.66 21.41
CA PRO A 18 0.40 0.48 21.63
C PRO A 18 0.31 1.37 20.40
N GLU A 19 -0.82 2.07 20.27
CA GLU A 19 -1.01 3.09 19.25
C GLU A 19 0.09 4.15 19.34
N ARG A 20 0.70 4.45 18.20
CA ARG A 20 1.76 5.45 18.09
C ARG A 20 1.21 6.76 17.55
N ALA A 21 1.84 7.87 17.92
CA ALA A 21 1.49 9.15 17.34
C ALA A 21 1.79 9.15 15.83
N ALA A 22 1.04 9.93 15.06
CA ALA A 22 1.24 10.02 13.60
C ALA A 22 2.68 10.44 13.22
N SER A 23 3.36 11.19 14.09
CA SER A 23 4.77 11.59 13.92
C SER A 23 5.77 10.46 14.11
N GLU A 24 5.37 9.34 14.72
CA GLU A 24 6.22 8.18 15.01
C GLU A 24 6.10 7.07 13.96
N VAL A 25 5.08 7.14 13.10
CA VAL A 25 4.80 6.15 12.05
C VAL A 25 4.91 6.78 10.68
N SER A 26 5.08 5.95 9.67
CA SER A 26 4.84 6.33 8.29
C SER A 26 3.52 5.74 7.79
N VAL A 27 2.98 6.32 6.73
CA VAL A 27 1.71 5.90 6.14
C VAL A 27 1.91 5.63 4.67
N LEU A 28 1.62 4.40 4.22
CA LEU A 28 1.47 4.07 2.81
C LEU A 28 -0.02 4.09 2.45
N ARG A 29 -0.36 4.82 1.39
CA ARG A 29 -1.72 4.87 0.85
C ARG A 29 -1.77 4.19 -0.50
N LEU A 30 -2.83 3.41 -0.73
CA LEU A 30 -3.14 2.87 -2.05
C LEU A 30 -4.01 3.89 -2.79
N GLN A 31 -3.67 4.16 -4.04
CA GLN A 31 -4.53 4.99 -4.87
C GLN A 31 -5.89 4.29 -5.06
N ARG A 32 -6.99 5.00 -4.77
CA ARG A 32 -8.34 4.45 -4.94
C ARG A 32 -8.57 4.02 -6.39
N GLY A 33 -9.12 2.82 -6.57
CA GLY A 33 -9.37 2.26 -7.90
C GLY A 33 -8.12 1.77 -8.65
N SER A 34 -6.94 1.76 -8.02
CA SER A 34 -5.69 1.26 -8.61
C SER A 34 -5.69 -0.25 -8.86
N GLY A 35 -6.64 -0.99 -8.28
CA GLY A 35 -6.66 -2.45 -8.25
C GLY A 35 -5.52 -3.06 -7.43
N ALA A 36 -4.66 -2.27 -6.80
CA ALA A 36 -3.57 -2.78 -5.99
C ALA A 36 -4.09 -3.43 -4.70
N VAL A 37 -3.46 -4.54 -4.32
CA VAL A 37 -3.70 -5.23 -3.05
C VAL A 37 -2.35 -5.63 -2.48
N ILE A 38 -2.05 -5.23 -1.25
CA ILE A 38 -0.85 -5.69 -0.53
C ILE A 38 -1.19 -7.01 0.15
N ASN A 39 -0.63 -8.12 -0.33
CA ASN A 39 -0.92 -9.45 0.20
C ASN A 39 0.13 -9.96 1.20
N GLU A 40 1.37 -9.45 1.13
CA GLU A 40 2.42 -9.76 2.11
C GLU A 40 3.14 -8.49 2.56
N ILE A 41 3.49 -8.44 3.85
CA ILE A 41 4.35 -7.42 4.44
C ILE A 41 5.41 -8.12 5.28
N ASP A 42 6.69 -7.84 4.99
CA ASP A 42 7.85 -8.44 5.67
C ASP A 42 7.80 -9.97 5.70
N GLY A 43 7.41 -10.55 4.56
CA GLY A 43 7.26 -12.00 4.37
C GLY A 43 6.05 -12.62 5.09
N ARG A 44 5.21 -11.82 5.76
CA ARG A 44 3.99 -12.29 6.42
C ARG A 44 2.76 -12.00 5.56
N PHE A 45 1.97 -13.03 5.28
CA PHE A 45 0.70 -12.89 4.57
C PHE A 45 -0.31 -12.07 5.40
N ARG A 46 -0.93 -11.07 4.77
CA ARG A 46 -1.87 -10.14 5.40
C ARG A 46 -3.31 -10.27 4.88
N GLY A 47 -3.56 -11.21 3.96
CA GLY A 47 -4.85 -11.38 3.31
C GLY A 47 -4.93 -10.68 1.97
N ILE A 48 -6.11 -10.71 1.35
CA ILE A 48 -6.40 -10.13 0.02
C ILE A 48 -7.25 -8.86 0.12
N GLY A 49 -7.28 -8.22 1.30
CA GLY A 49 -8.08 -7.03 1.53
C GLY A 49 -7.44 -5.79 0.88
N ALA A 50 -8.21 -5.07 0.06
CA ALA A 50 -7.83 -3.75 -0.42
C ALA A 50 -8.04 -2.72 0.70
N LEU A 51 -7.03 -2.55 1.55
CA LEU A 51 -7.02 -1.49 2.55
C LEU A 51 -6.34 -0.27 1.93
N ASP A 52 -7.01 0.88 2.02
CA ASP A 52 -6.50 2.11 1.40
C ASP A 52 -5.29 2.70 2.15
N ARG A 53 -5.04 2.28 3.39
CA ARG A 53 -4.07 2.89 4.30
C ARG A 53 -3.38 1.86 5.20
N HIS A 54 -2.04 1.86 5.16
CA HIS A 54 -1.18 1.01 5.96
C HIS A 54 -0.18 1.86 6.75
N GLU A 55 -0.05 1.61 8.05
CA GLU A 55 0.92 2.31 8.91
C GLU A 55 2.12 1.43 9.22
N PHE A 56 3.34 1.97 9.05
CA PHE A 56 4.60 1.29 9.30
C PHE A 56 5.43 2.02 10.34
N LEU A 57 6.20 1.26 11.13
CA LEU A 57 7.26 1.84 11.94
C LEU A 57 8.42 2.28 11.04
N PRO A 58 9.32 3.16 11.51
CA PRO A 58 10.51 3.50 10.76
C PRO A 58 11.42 2.28 10.58
N GLY A 59 11.92 2.10 9.37
CA GLY A 59 12.79 0.97 9.02
C GLY A 59 12.52 0.43 7.62
N ARG A 60 13.29 -0.60 7.26
CA ARG A 60 13.17 -1.27 5.97
C ARG A 60 12.00 -2.24 5.98
N HIS A 61 11.13 -2.11 4.97
CA HIS A 61 9.99 -3.00 4.77
C HIS A 61 9.99 -3.59 3.37
N THR A 62 9.44 -4.80 3.26
CA THR A 62 9.18 -5.47 1.98
C THR A 62 7.70 -5.75 1.81
N LEU A 63 7.18 -5.49 0.61
CA LEU A 63 5.78 -5.67 0.25
C LEU A 63 5.68 -6.63 -0.92
N ALA A 64 4.71 -7.55 -0.88
CA ALA A 64 4.20 -8.21 -2.06
C ALA A 64 2.88 -7.54 -2.44
N VAL A 65 2.80 -7.08 -3.69
CA VAL A 65 1.64 -6.36 -4.23
C VAL A 65 1.07 -7.18 -5.37
N GLN A 66 -0.23 -7.39 -5.37
CA GLN A 66 -0.97 -8.00 -6.47
C GLN A 66 -1.90 -6.99 -7.12
N PHE A 67 -2.18 -7.20 -8.40
CA PHE A 67 -3.19 -6.44 -9.11
C PHE A 67 -4.47 -7.24 -9.22
N MET A 68 -5.56 -6.66 -8.70
CA MET A 68 -6.91 -7.18 -8.73
C MET A 68 -7.71 -6.46 -9.81
N SER A 69 -8.16 -7.21 -10.81
CA SER A 69 -9.04 -6.74 -11.87
C SER A 69 -10.43 -7.34 -11.74
N ALA A 70 -11.46 -6.52 -12.01
CA ALA A 70 -12.86 -6.95 -12.06
C ALA A 70 -13.42 -6.95 -13.50
N ALA A 71 -12.55 -7.08 -14.52
CA ALA A 71 -12.88 -6.81 -15.93
C ALA A 71 -14.02 -7.64 -16.54
N THR A 72 -14.57 -8.65 -15.85
CA THR A 72 -15.69 -9.46 -16.34
C THR A 72 -16.66 -9.90 -15.23
N GLY A 73 -16.80 -9.10 -14.16
CA GLY A 73 -17.65 -9.46 -13.01
C GLY A 73 -17.06 -10.54 -12.08
N PHE A 74 -15.88 -11.08 -12.41
CA PHE A 74 -15.09 -11.96 -11.55
C PHE A 74 -13.81 -11.24 -11.13
N LEU A 75 -13.48 -11.33 -9.84
CA LEU A 75 -12.20 -10.85 -9.33
C LEU A 75 -11.08 -11.78 -9.82
N ARG A 76 -10.09 -11.20 -10.51
CA ARG A 76 -8.87 -11.89 -10.93
C ARG A 76 -7.67 -11.17 -10.34
N PHE A 77 -6.79 -11.95 -9.71
CA PHE A 77 -5.51 -11.47 -9.24
C PHE A 77 -4.42 -11.78 -10.27
N SER A 78 -3.39 -10.93 -10.34
CA SER A 78 -2.19 -11.22 -11.10
C SER A 78 -1.52 -12.50 -10.59
N SER A 79 -1.02 -13.34 -11.51
CA SER A 79 -0.39 -14.62 -11.15
C SER A 79 0.92 -14.45 -10.38
N VAL A 80 1.64 -13.36 -10.63
CA VAL A 80 2.91 -13.03 -9.96
C VAL A 80 2.75 -11.70 -9.24
N PRO A 81 3.07 -11.61 -7.94
CA PRO A 81 3.09 -10.35 -7.21
C PRO A 81 4.34 -9.53 -7.59
N VAL A 82 4.20 -8.21 -7.59
CA VAL A 82 5.33 -7.27 -7.64
C VAL A 82 5.89 -7.14 -6.23
N ARG A 83 7.20 -7.37 -6.07
CA ARG A 83 7.89 -7.16 -4.79
C ARG A 83 8.51 -5.76 -4.77
N LEU A 84 8.26 -5.04 -3.69
CA LEU A 84 8.76 -3.68 -3.45
C LEU A 84 9.45 -3.64 -2.08
N ALA A 85 10.59 -2.97 -1.99
CA ALA A 85 11.27 -2.73 -0.74
C ALA A 85 11.50 -1.22 -0.57
N PHE A 86 11.21 -0.68 0.61
CA PHE A 86 11.41 0.74 0.90
C PHE A 86 11.82 0.96 2.36
N ASP A 87 12.52 2.07 2.60
CA ASP A 87 12.85 2.54 3.95
C ASP A 87 11.81 3.56 4.41
N ALA A 88 10.91 3.11 5.28
CA ALA A 88 9.90 3.94 5.92
C ALA A 88 10.54 4.91 6.91
N LYS A 89 10.18 6.20 6.80
CA LYS A 89 10.64 7.26 7.72
C LYS A 89 9.46 7.79 8.54
N ALA A 90 9.69 8.02 9.83
CA ALA A 90 8.67 8.56 10.73
C ALA A 90 8.08 9.88 10.21
N GLY A 91 6.76 10.04 10.32
CA GLY A 91 6.03 11.23 9.87
C GLY A 91 5.98 11.41 8.34
N ARG A 92 6.35 10.39 7.55
CA ARG A 92 6.22 10.43 6.09
C ARG A 92 4.97 9.75 5.59
N ASP A 93 4.40 10.34 4.54
CA ASP A 93 3.36 9.74 3.73
C ASP A 93 3.96 9.25 2.42
N TYR A 94 3.56 8.05 2.03
CA TYR A 94 3.92 7.40 0.79
C TYR A 94 2.66 7.05 0.02
N VAL A 95 2.76 6.98 -1.31
CA VAL A 95 1.68 6.49 -2.16
C VAL A 95 2.17 5.35 -3.03
N LEU A 96 1.35 4.30 -3.12
CA LEU A 96 1.56 3.21 -4.06
C LEU A 96 0.86 3.53 -5.38
N ILE A 97 1.65 3.67 -6.44
CA ILE A 97 1.19 3.94 -7.79
C ILE A 97 1.25 2.66 -8.59
N THR A 98 0.19 2.33 -9.32
CA THR A 98 0.19 1.24 -10.30
C THR A 98 0.10 1.79 -11.71
N ARG A 99 0.73 1.09 -12.65
CA ARG A 99 0.54 1.34 -14.08
C ARG A 99 0.25 0.05 -14.78
N THR A 100 -0.84 0.04 -15.52
CA THR A 100 -1.20 -1.02 -16.45
C THR A 100 -0.87 -0.55 -17.86
N THR A 101 -0.36 -1.46 -18.70
CA THR A 101 -0.18 -1.17 -20.12
C THR A 101 -1.46 -1.55 -20.85
N PRO A 102 -2.16 -0.61 -21.51
CA PRO A 102 -3.37 -0.91 -22.27
C PRO A 102 -3.13 -2.05 -23.27
N GLY A 103 -4.00 -3.06 -23.26
CA GLY A 103 -3.89 -4.22 -24.15
C GLY A 103 -2.86 -5.29 -23.71
N GLN A 104 -2.18 -5.12 -22.57
CA GLN A 104 -1.33 -6.14 -21.98
C GLN A 104 -1.81 -6.52 -20.57
N THR A 105 -1.55 -7.78 -20.19
CA THR A 105 -1.73 -8.25 -18.81
C THR A 105 -0.60 -7.78 -17.88
N ALA A 106 0.40 -7.10 -18.44
CA ALA A 106 1.52 -6.55 -17.70
C ALA A 106 1.11 -5.31 -16.91
N TRP A 107 1.47 -5.34 -15.64
CA TRP A 107 1.28 -4.23 -14.70
C TRP A 107 2.54 -4.09 -13.87
N THR A 108 2.72 -2.92 -13.28
CA THR A 108 3.84 -2.64 -12.39
C THR A 108 3.39 -1.66 -11.31
N ALA A 109 4.17 -1.55 -10.24
CA ALA A 109 3.91 -0.66 -9.13
C ALA A 109 5.19 0.01 -8.62
N TRP A 110 5.02 1.19 -8.04
CA TRP A 110 6.09 1.96 -7.39
C TRP A 110 5.58 2.57 -6.09
N ILE A 111 6.51 2.88 -5.19
CA ILE A 111 6.22 3.69 -4.00
C ILE A 111 6.88 5.05 -4.17
N VAL A 112 6.11 6.11 -3.94
CA VAL A 112 6.56 7.50 -4.04
C VAL A 112 6.43 8.18 -2.68
N ASP A 113 7.47 8.89 -2.24
CA ASP A 113 7.39 9.78 -1.06
C ASP A 113 6.62 11.04 -1.45
N VAL A 114 5.51 11.30 -0.76
CA VAL A 114 4.59 12.40 -1.10
C VAL A 114 5.24 13.77 -0.88
N LEU A 115 6.21 13.89 0.02
CA LEU A 115 6.86 15.16 0.31
C LEU A 115 7.90 15.52 -0.76
N THR A 116 8.67 14.54 -1.24
CA THR A 116 9.76 14.77 -2.20
C THR A 116 9.39 14.48 -3.64
N ASP A 117 8.27 13.79 -3.87
CA ASP A 117 7.83 13.27 -5.18
C ASP A 117 8.85 12.29 -5.80
N GLU A 118 9.71 11.69 -4.97
CA GLU A 118 10.72 10.73 -5.40
C GLU A 118 10.21 9.30 -5.30
N ILE A 119 10.56 8.48 -6.29
CA ILE A 119 10.35 7.03 -6.25
C ILE A 119 11.32 6.44 -5.22
N VAL A 120 10.77 5.86 -4.16
CA VAL A 120 11.53 5.22 -3.07
C VAL A 120 11.54 3.70 -3.17
N ALA A 121 10.71 3.11 -4.05
CA ALA A 121 10.74 1.69 -4.37
C ALA A 121 10.37 1.41 -5.82
N GLU A 122 11.20 0.60 -6.46
CA GLU A 122 11.00 0.06 -7.81
C GLU A 122 10.79 -1.46 -7.74
N PRO A 123 10.10 -2.05 -8.74
CA PRO A 123 9.93 -3.49 -8.82
C PRO A 123 11.29 -4.20 -8.95
N GLU A 124 11.52 -5.19 -8.10
CA GLU A 124 12.64 -6.13 -8.27
C GLU A 124 12.39 -7.00 -9.52
N HIS A 125 13.36 -7.06 -10.44
CA HIS A 125 13.32 -7.85 -11.68
C HIS A 125 13.88 -9.26 -11.48
#